data_AF-A0AAW9FCV1-F1
#
_entry.id   AF-A0AAW9FCV1-F1
#
_cell.length_a   1.000
_cell.length_b   1.000
_cell.length_c   1.000
_cell.angle_alpha   90.00
_cell.angle_beta   90.00
_cell.angle_gamma   90.00
#
_symmetry.space_group_name_H-M   'P 1'
#
loop_
_entity.id
_entity.type
_entity.pdbx_description
1 polymer ?
#
loop_
_entity_poly.entity_id
_entity_poly.type
_entity_poly.pdbx_seq_one_letter_code
_entity_poly.pdbx_strand_id
1 'polypeptide(L)' 'MMSVLVDSLKKQNAFLQDEVERFGRSVDSLSARLADALTRLRLHDPEYVAQALGEAVPEPAISSMDSSHPSQTDNHPD' A
#
# COMPACT_ATOMS: atom_id res chain seq x y z
N MET A 1 33.92 23.66 -36.50
CA MET A 1 33.97 23.61 -35.02
C MET A 1 32.59 23.56 -34.36
N MET A 2 31.55 24.22 -34.88
CA MET A 2 30.19 24.25 -34.31
C MET A 2 29.47 22.88 -34.28
N SER A 3 29.77 21.97 -35.21
CA SER A 3 29.19 20.61 -35.28
C SER A 3 29.52 19.73 -34.06
N VAL A 4 30.76 19.77 -33.58
CA VAL A 4 31.23 18.85 -32.53
C VAL A 4 30.53 19.09 -31.20
N LEU A 5 30.29 20.36 -30.85
CA LEU A 5 29.55 20.73 -29.64
C LEU A 5 28.08 20.30 -29.74
N VAL A 6 27.45 20.52 -30.90
CA VAL A 6 26.07 20.10 -31.15
C VAL A 6 25.93 18.58 -31.06
N ASP A 7 26.87 17.83 -31.62
CA ASP A 7 26.88 16.37 -31.58
C ASP A 7 27.13 15.84 -30.15
N SER A 8 27.99 16.52 -29.37
CA SER A 8 28.22 16.21 -27.96
C SER A 8 26.96 16.44 -27.12
N LEU A 9 26.29 17.59 -27.29
CA LEU A 9 25.05 17.91 -26.59
C LEU A 9 23.92 16.94 -26.93
N LYS A 10 23.80 16.53 -28.20
CA LYS A 10 22.83 15.50 -28.63
C LYS A 10 23.10 14.16 -27.93
N LYS A 11 24.36 13.73 -27.85
CA LYS A 11 24.73 12.49 -27.15
C LYS A 11 24.43 12.57 -25.67
N GLN A 12 24.73 13.70 -25.02
CA GLN A 12 24.41 13.91 -23.61
C GLN A 12 22.90 13.88 -23.36
N ASN A 13 22.10 14.54 -24.21
CA ASN A 13 20.65 14.49 -24.09
C ASN A 13 20.10 13.06 -24.25
N ALA A 14 20.58 12.31 -25.25
CA ALA A 14 20.16 10.93 -25.45
C ALA A 14 20.53 10.04 -24.24
N PHE A 15 21.73 10.23 -23.69
CA PHE A 15 22.17 9.53 -22.48
C PHE A 15 21.30 9.85 -21.26
N LEU A 16 21.00 11.14 -21.04
CA LEU A 16 20.14 11.56 -19.94
C LEU A 16 18.71 11.03 -20.10
N GLN A 17 18.19 10.98 -21.33
CA GLN A 17 16.87 10.41 -21.60
C GLN A 17 16.81 8.93 -21.24
N ASP A 18 17.80 8.14 -21.68
CA ASP A 18 17.87 6.72 -21.33
C ASP A 18 17.98 6.49 -19.82
N GLU A 19 18.76 7.31 -19.12
CA GLU A 19 18.92 7.19 -17.67
C GLU A 19 17.62 7.58 -16.93
N VAL A 20 16.89 8.60 -17.41
CA VAL A 20 15.56 8.95 -16.86
C VAL A 20 14.58 7.80 -17.05
N GLU A 21 14.54 7.19 -18.24
CA GLU A 21 13.67 6.03 -18.47
C GLU A 21 14.06 4.84 -17.58
N ARG A 22 15.36 4.59 -17.40
CA ARG A 22 15.87 3.53 -16.54
C ARG A 22 15.50 3.78 -15.08
N PHE A 23 15.60 5.02 -14.60
CA PHE A 23 15.14 5.37 -13.25
C PHE A 23 13.63 5.23 -13.12
N GLY A 24 12.85 5.65 -14.11
CA GLY A 24 11.40 5.42 -14.14
C GLY A 24 11.06 3.93 -13.95
N ARG A 25 11.64 3.06 -14.80
CA ARG A 25 11.46 1.60 -14.69
C ARG A 25 11.88 1.04 -13.31
N SER A 26 12.94 1.59 -12.72
CA SER A 26 13.44 1.15 -11.41
C SER A 26 12.50 1.56 -10.28
N VAL A 27 11.97 2.78 -10.33
CA VAL A 27 10.98 3.30 -9.37
C VAL A 27 9.68 2.50 -9.46
N ASP A 28 9.21 2.19 -10.68
CA ASP A 28 8.01 1.38 -10.90
C ASP A 28 8.18 -0.03 -10.32
N SER A 29 9.33 -0.67 -10.59
CA SER A 29 9.63 -1.98 -10.02
C SER A 29 9.73 -1.96 -8.50
N LEU A 30 10.29 -0.91 -7.90
CA LEU A 30 10.40 -0.79 -6.45
C LEU A 30 9.01 -0.60 -5.83
N SER A 31 8.19 0.26 -6.44
CA SER A 31 6.82 0.53 -6.02
C SER A 31 5.96 -0.74 -6.06
N ALA A 32 6.08 -1.55 -7.11
CA ALA A 32 5.39 -2.83 -7.21
C ALA A 32 5.79 -3.82 -6.12
N ARG A 33 7.09 -3.92 -5.80
CA ARG A 33 7.59 -4.78 -4.71
C ARG A 33 7.12 -4.30 -3.34
N LEU A 34 7.09 -2.99 -3.12
CA LEU A 34 6.59 -2.41 -1.87
C LEU A 34 5.09 -2.69 -1.71
N ALA A 35 4.29 -2.54 -2.77
CA ALA A 35 2.86 -2.83 -2.74
C ALA A 35 2.58 -4.31 -2.42
N ASP A 36 3.33 -5.24 -3.01
CA ASP A 36 3.24 -6.67 -2.70
C ASP A 36 3.63 -6.97 -1.24
N ALA A 37 4.73 -6.38 -0.75
CA ALA A 37 5.16 -6.53 0.64
C ALA A 37 4.12 -6.01 1.63
N LEU A 38 3.54 -4.83 1.38
CA LEU A 38 2.47 -4.26 2.22
C LEU A 38 1.19 -5.10 2.17
N THR A 39 0.85 -5.65 1.01
CA THR A 39 -0.30 -6.55 0.87
C THR A 39 -0.13 -7.81 1.72
N ARG A 40 1.07 -8.40 1.70
CA ARG A 40 1.41 -9.55 2.55
C ARG A 40 1.42 -9.18 4.04
N LEU A 41 1.96 -8.01 4.38
CA LEU A 41 2.00 -7.53 5.77
C LEU A 41 0.58 -7.27 6.31
N ARG A 42 -0.33 -6.76 5.48
CA ARG A 42 -1.72 -6.46 5.86
C ARG A 42 -2.48 -7.68 6.37
N LEU A 43 -2.09 -8.89 5.95
CA LEU A 43 -2.65 -10.14 6.47
C LEU A 43 -2.29 -10.38 7.95
N HIS A 44 -1.14 -9.87 8.39
CA HIS A 44 -0.62 -10.07 9.73
C HIS A 44 -0.85 -8.86 10.64
N ASP A 45 -0.70 -7.66 10.10
CA ASP A 45 -0.84 -6.39 10.83
C ASP A 45 -1.58 -5.35 9.97
N PRO A 46 -2.91 -5.44 9.91
CA PRO A 46 -3.72 -4.54 9.08
C PRO A 46 -3.75 -3.10 9.62
N GLU A 47 -3.61 -2.91 10.94
CA GLU A 47 -3.64 -1.59 11.57
C GLU A 47 -2.37 -0.80 11.26
N TYR A 48 -1.20 -1.45 11.39
CA TYR A 48 0.07 -0.85 11.01
C TYR A 48 0.10 -0.47 9.53
N VAL A 49 -0.36 -1.36 8.64
CA VAL A 49 -0.39 -1.08 7.21
C VAL A 49 -1.35 0.07 6.88
N ALA A 50 -2.53 0.11 7.51
CA ALA A 50 -3.47 1.23 7.33
C ALA A 50 -2.84 2.55 7.78
N GLN A 51 -2.18 2.58 8.94
CA GLN A 51 -1.48 3.77 9.41
C GLN A 51 -0.35 4.20 8.48
N ALA A 52 0.48 3.26 8.00
CA ALA A 52 1.60 3.53 7.10
C ALA A 52 1.15 4.06 5.73
N LEU A 53 -0.03 3.63 5.25
CA LEU A 53 -0.63 4.09 4.00
C LEU A 53 -1.51 5.34 4.17
N GLY A 54 -1.75 5.79 5.41
CA GLY A 54 -2.69 6.87 5.70
C GLY A 54 -4.15 6.49 5.40
N GLU A 55 -4.46 5.20 5.38
CA GLU A 55 -5.82 4.68 5.25
C GLU A 55 -6.56 4.74 6.58
N ALA A 56 -7.89 4.79 6.55
CA ALA A 56 -8.70 4.58 7.76
C ALA A 56 -8.47 3.16 8.28
N VAL A 57 -8.13 3.03 9.57
CA VAL A 57 -7.95 1.74 10.23
C VAL A 57 -9.26 0.94 10.12
N PRO A 58 -9.25 -0.28 9.56
CA PRO A 58 -10.44 -1.12 9.52
C PRO A 58 -10.91 -1.36 10.95
N GLU A 59 -12.11 -0.91 11.31
CA GLU A 59 -12.67 -1.26 12.62
C GLU A 59 -12.72 -2.79 12.72
N PRO A 60 -12.25 -3.38 13.84
CA PRO A 60 -12.35 -4.81 14.03
C PRO A 60 -13.83 -5.18 13.94
N ALA A 61 -14.16 -6.09 13.03
CA ALA A 61 -15.51 -6.64 12.94
C ALA A 61 -15.85 -7.24 14.30
N ILE A 62 -16.63 -6.50 15.09
CA ILE A 62 -17.26 -7.00 16.30
C ILE A 62 -18.06 -8.22 15.85
N SER A 63 -17.48 -9.40 16.09
CA SER A 63 -18.17 -10.67 15.96
C SER A 63 -19.38 -10.55 16.86
N SER A 64 -20.53 -10.24 16.25
CA SER A 64 -21.84 -10.31 16.86
C SER A 64 -22.15 -11.79 17.05
N MET A 65 -21.37 -12.44 17.93
CA MET A 65 -21.73 -13.70 18.56
C MET A 65 -22.83 -13.35 19.55
N ASP A 66 -24.02 -13.27 18.97
CA ASP A 66 -25.19 -13.99 19.44
C ASP A 66 -25.55 -13.71 20.91
N SER A 67 -26.30 -12.63 21.08
CA SER A 67 -27.23 -12.38 22.17
C SER A 67 -28.32 -13.47 22.22
N SER A 68 -27.94 -14.72 22.49
CA SER A 68 -28.88 -15.79 22.81
C SER A 68 -29.13 -15.78 24.31
N HIS A 69 -30.03 -14.89 24.70
CA HIS A 69 -30.69 -14.85 26.01
C HIS A 69 -31.82 -15.89 25.98
N PRO A 70 -31.79 -16.99 26.75
CA PRO A 70 -33.01 -17.71 27.05
C PRO A 70 -33.66 -17.05 28.27
N SER A 71 -34.92 -16.70 28.08
CA SER A 71 -35.85 -16.25 29.11
C SER A 71 -35.96 -17.29 30.22
N GLN A 72 -35.89 -16.88 31.49
CA GLN A 72 -36.49 -17.63 32.57
C GLN A 72 -37.40 -16.69 33.36
N THR A 73 -38.63 -16.60 32.86
CA THR A 73 -39.79 -16.27 33.68
C THR A 73 -39.98 -17.42 34.65
N ASP A 74 -39.79 -17.20 35.94
CA ASP A 74 -40.52 -18.00 36.91
C ASP A 74 -41.09 -17.11 38.00
N ASN A 75 -42.42 -17.08 38.00
CA ASN A 75 -43.28 -16.48 39.00
C ASN A 75 -43.29 -17.41 40.21
N HIS A 76 -43.19 -16.91 41.44
CA HIS A 76 -44.36 -16.77 42.32
C HIS A 76 -44.00 -16.07 43.65
N PRO A 77 -44.95 -15.39 44.30
CA PRO A 77 -44.77 -14.64 45.54
C PRO A 77 -45.07 -15.45 46.82
N ASP A 78 -44.87 -14.75 47.94
CA ASP A 78 -45.17 -15.01 49.36
C ASP A 78 -44.22 -15.93 50.16
#